data_AF-D9WGQ9-F1
#
_entry.id   AF-D9WGQ9-F1
#
_cell.length_a   1.000
_cell.length_b   1.000
_cell.length_c   1.000
_cell.angle_alpha   90.00
_cell.angle_beta   90.00
_cell.angle_gamma   90.00
#
_symmetry.space_group_name_H-M   'P 1'
#
loop_
_entity.id
_entity.type
_entity.pdbx_description
1 polymer ?
#
loop_
_entity_poly.entity_id
_entity_poly.type
_entity_poly.pdbx_seq_one_letter_code
_entity_poly.pdbx_strand_id
1 'polypeptide(L)'
;MPHATEYTGRYVVLLDQRETERGLDALRSSAGIASVERVRGTEPAGAAELLQRPDVSVLFDELGAAVVEVQPDQRHTLVTTAETEPTIIAAEPERLVYASVITEPQRTLTGFFPTYRSDEDEVDRHTRAELASSLGPAWDEQSTTWGQQAIRANLSHLTGRGVKVAVLDTGVDTGHPDLAGCLELTASFVPGESVEDGHGHGTHCIGTVAGPAKPEHAPRYGVAGEARILAGKVLGTRGTGSDGQILAGMAWAVANGARVISMSLGAQVMPGELFPQTYENVARRALQRGTVIIAAAGNESDRPGFVAPVGRPANCPSVLAVAAVDKDLSTAFFSCGAINGPGGEINLAAPGVGVFSAAPGGKYQSLRGTSMACPHAAGVLALIAQAAPEATGEGLRSRLLSGAYPLPQPAADVGAGLLQAP
;
A
#
# COMPACT_ATOMS: atom_id res chain seq x y z
N MET A 1 7.11 9.46 18.95
CA MET A 1 5.94 9.10 19.76
C MET A 1 5.05 8.25 18.88
N PRO A 2 4.60 7.05 19.30
CA PRO A 2 3.66 6.29 18.49
C PRO A 2 2.37 7.11 18.37
N HIS A 3 1.89 7.34 17.16
CA HIS A 3 0.55 7.88 16.96
C HIS A 3 -0.42 6.82 17.50
N ALA A 4 -1.25 7.18 18.49
CA ALA A 4 -2.32 6.30 18.92
C ALA A 4 -3.22 5.98 17.72
N THR A 5 -3.84 4.79 17.67
CA THR A 5 -4.79 4.47 16.60
C THR A 5 -5.92 5.51 16.58
N GLU A 6 -5.98 6.29 15.52
CA GLU A 6 -7.00 7.33 15.35
C GLU A 6 -8.19 6.78 14.57
N TYR A 7 -9.40 7.09 15.07
CA TYR A 7 -10.66 6.64 14.49
C TYR A 7 -11.49 7.85 14.05
N THR A 8 -12.27 7.68 12.98
CA THR A 8 -13.15 8.76 12.48
C THR A 8 -14.43 8.90 13.30
N GLY A 9 -14.81 7.85 14.04
CA GLY A 9 -16.09 7.72 14.73
C GLY A 9 -17.16 6.95 13.94
N ARG A 10 -16.92 6.64 12.66
CA ARG A 10 -17.78 5.79 11.82
C ARG A 10 -17.35 4.32 11.89
N TYR A 11 -18.12 3.44 11.26
CA TYR A 11 -17.83 2.02 11.13
C TYR A 11 -17.78 1.59 9.66
N VAL A 12 -16.92 0.63 9.36
CA VAL A 12 -16.95 -0.13 8.12
C VAL A 12 -17.66 -1.45 8.38
N VAL A 13 -18.77 -1.68 7.69
CA VAL A 13 -19.58 -2.89 7.77
C VAL A 13 -19.45 -3.68 6.48
N LEU A 14 -19.03 -4.92 6.59
CA LEU A 14 -18.91 -5.85 5.48
C LEU A 14 -20.19 -6.69 5.37
N LEU A 15 -20.79 -6.70 4.18
CA LEU A 15 -22.00 -7.45 3.88
C LEU A 15 -21.71 -8.67 2.99
N ASP A 16 -22.54 -9.69 3.11
CA ASP A 16 -22.61 -10.74 2.11
C ASP A 16 -23.14 -10.15 0.79
N GLN A 17 -22.37 -10.32 -0.29
CA GLN A 17 -22.74 -9.86 -1.63
C GLN A 17 -23.95 -10.62 -2.21
N ARG A 18 -24.29 -11.79 -1.67
CA ARG A 18 -25.45 -12.58 -2.11
C ARG A 18 -26.74 -12.15 -1.43
N GLU A 19 -26.64 -11.58 -0.23
CA GLU A 19 -27.78 -11.22 0.62
C GLU A 19 -27.67 -9.77 1.12
N THR A 20 -27.14 -8.87 0.29
CA THR A 20 -26.85 -7.49 0.67
C THR A 20 -28.08 -6.73 1.17
N GLU A 21 -29.25 -6.92 0.55
CA GLU A 21 -30.49 -6.27 1.01
C GLU A 21 -30.87 -6.71 2.42
N ARG A 22 -30.74 -8.00 2.73
CA ARG A 22 -31.05 -8.54 4.06
C ARG A 22 -30.10 -7.96 5.12
N GLY A 23 -28.83 -7.84 4.79
CA GLY A 23 -27.85 -7.20 5.68
C GLY A 23 -28.16 -5.72 5.92
N LEU A 24 -28.54 -4.98 4.87
CA LEU A 24 -28.96 -3.58 4.99
C LEU A 24 -30.23 -3.43 5.82
N ASP A 25 -31.21 -4.32 5.62
CA ASP A 25 -32.44 -4.31 6.39
C ASP A 25 -32.17 -4.60 7.86
N ALA A 26 -31.25 -5.52 8.19
CA ALA A 26 -30.84 -5.77 9.57
C ALA A 26 -30.15 -4.55 10.22
N LEU A 27 -29.29 -3.83 9.48
CA LEU A 27 -28.69 -2.59 9.97
C LEU A 27 -29.75 -1.53 10.29
N ARG A 28 -30.78 -1.42 9.44
CA ARG A 28 -31.89 -0.48 9.64
C ARG A 28 -32.80 -0.89 10.79
N SER A 29 -33.25 -2.15 10.79
CA SER A 29 -34.28 -2.63 11.73
C SER A 29 -33.74 -2.89 13.13
N SER A 30 -32.50 -3.37 13.22
CA SER A 30 -31.92 -3.86 14.47
C SER A 30 -30.94 -2.87 15.07
N ALA A 31 -30.06 -2.26 14.26
CA ALA A 31 -29.07 -1.29 14.74
C ALA A 31 -29.54 0.17 14.64
N GLY A 32 -30.70 0.43 14.03
CA GLY A 32 -31.24 1.79 13.87
C GLY A 32 -30.41 2.69 12.94
N ILE A 33 -29.59 2.10 12.08
CA ILE A 33 -28.72 2.83 11.15
C ILE A 33 -29.55 3.30 9.96
N ALA A 34 -29.45 4.60 9.66
CA ALA A 34 -30.25 5.27 8.64
C ALA A 34 -29.98 4.77 7.20
N SER A 35 -30.71 5.32 6.23
CA SER A 35 -30.67 4.91 4.82
C SER A 35 -29.25 4.92 4.25
N VAL A 36 -28.82 3.76 3.75
CA VAL A 36 -27.56 3.58 3.04
C VAL A 36 -27.75 3.94 1.57
N GLU A 37 -27.04 4.98 1.12
CA GLU A 37 -26.92 5.38 -0.29
C GLU A 37 -25.96 4.42 -1.00
N ARG A 38 -26.31 4.02 -2.23
CA ARG A 38 -25.48 3.12 -3.03
C ARG A 38 -24.58 3.90 -3.95
N VAL A 39 -23.30 3.55 -3.94
CA VAL A 39 -22.31 4.10 -4.85
C VAL A 39 -21.73 2.97 -5.68
N ARG A 40 -21.80 3.14 -6.99
CA ARG A 40 -21.06 2.30 -7.93
C ARG A 40 -19.68 2.90 -8.13
N GLY A 41 -18.65 2.07 -8.16
CA GLY A 41 -17.25 2.44 -8.27
C GLY A 41 -16.92 3.29 -9.51
N THR A 42 -17.78 3.37 -10.52
CA THR A 42 -17.60 4.25 -11.69
C THR A 42 -17.95 5.72 -11.42
N GLU A 43 -18.54 6.07 -10.27
CA GLU A 43 -19.01 7.44 -9.95
C GLU A 43 -18.19 8.07 -8.79
N PRO A 44 -16.93 8.48 -9.04
CA PRO A 44 -16.03 8.94 -7.99
C PRO A 44 -16.50 10.23 -7.29
N ALA A 45 -17.12 11.15 -8.02
CA ALA A 45 -17.64 12.41 -7.45
C ALA A 45 -18.76 12.15 -6.43
N GLY A 46 -19.64 11.20 -6.70
CA GLY A 46 -20.70 10.80 -5.77
C GLY A 46 -20.15 10.16 -4.50
N ALA A 47 -19.11 9.32 -4.62
CA ALA A 47 -18.46 8.70 -3.48
C ALA A 47 -17.87 9.74 -2.50
N ALA A 48 -17.09 10.70 -3.02
CA ALA A 48 -16.42 11.71 -2.21
C ALA A 48 -17.39 12.69 -1.53
N GLU A 49 -18.50 13.02 -2.20
CA GLU A 49 -19.54 13.89 -1.66
C GLU A 49 -20.38 13.16 -0.59
N LEU A 50 -20.82 11.93 -0.86
CA LEU A 50 -21.62 11.15 0.07
C LEU A 50 -20.85 10.82 1.36
N LEU A 51 -19.54 10.55 1.27
CA LEU A 51 -18.70 10.31 2.44
C LEU A 51 -18.53 11.55 3.35
N GLN A 52 -18.93 12.75 2.92
CA GLN A 52 -18.94 13.96 3.76
C GLN A 52 -20.28 14.25 4.42
N ARG A 53 -21.36 13.71 3.88
CA ARG A 53 -22.70 14.07 4.34
C ARG A 53 -22.90 13.47 5.73
N PRO A 54 -23.14 14.31 6.75
CA PRO A 54 -23.53 13.79 8.06
C PRO A 54 -24.83 13.00 7.88
N ASP A 55 -24.95 11.91 8.63
CA ASP A 55 -26.09 10.99 8.65
C ASP A 55 -26.29 10.15 7.37
N VAL A 56 -25.32 10.12 6.46
CA VAL A 56 -25.36 9.28 5.25
C VAL A 56 -24.41 8.11 5.37
N SER A 57 -24.99 6.91 5.27
CA SER A 57 -24.21 5.68 5.10
C SER A 57 -24.00 5.38 3.63
N VAL A 58 -22.82 4.88 3.24
CA VAL A 58 -22.45 4.64 1.85
C VAL A 58 -22.11 3.17 1.63
N LEU A 59 -22.77 2.51 0.68
CA LEU A 59 -22.46 1.14 0.25
C LEU A 59 -21.71 1.15 -1.08
N PHE A 60 -20.54 0.50 -1.11
CA PHE A 60 -19.80 0.19 -2.32
C PHE A 60 -20.19 -1.18 -2.84
N ASP A 61 -21.05 -1.24 -3.86
CA ASP A 61 -21.64 -2.50 -4.34
C ASP A 61 -20.59 -3.50 -4.84
N GLU A 62 -19.55 -3.03 -5.55
CA GLU A 62 -18.47 -3.86 -6.10
C GLU A 62 -17.74 -4.63 -5.00
N LEU A 63 -17.66 -4.00 -3.82
CA LEU A 63 -16.91 -4.47 -2.67
C LEU A 63 -17.78 -5.05 -1.58
N GLY A 64 -19.11 -4.87 -1.62
CA GLY A 64 -20.04 -5.27 -0.56
C GLY A 64 -19.65 -4.72 0.81
N ALA A 65 -19.10 -3.51 0.85
CA ALA A 65 -18.64 -2.83 2.06
C ALA A 65 -19.38 -1.50 2.22
N ALA A 66 -19.91 -1.26 3.41
CA ALA A 66 -20.63 -0.05 3.76
C ALA A 66 -19.85 0.76 4.79
N VAL A 67 -19.74 2.08 4.60
CA VAL A 67 -19.29 3.02 5.63
C VAL A 67 -20.53 3.58 6.27
N VAL A 68 -20.72 3.32 7.56
CA VAL A 68 -21.92 3.68 8.31
C VAL A 68 -21.59 4.63 9.45
N GLU A 69 -22.41 5.65 9.62
CA GLU A 69 -22.37 6.51 10.80
C GLU A 69 -23.12 5.82 11.95
N VAL A 70 -22.52 5.83 13.14
CA VAL A 70 -23.04 5.09 14.29
C VAL A 70 -23.00 6.00 15.51
N GLN A 71 -24.18 6.39 15.99
CA GLN A 71 -24.29 7.17 17.22
C GLN A 71 -23.76 6.37 18.42
N PRO A 72 -23.20 7.01 19.46
CA PRO A 72 -22.57 6.31 20.58
C PRO A 72 -23.44 5.24 21.26
N ASP A 73 -24.75 5.47 21.34
CA ASP A 73 -25.76 4.57 21.87
C ASP A 73 -26.10 3.39 20.94
N GLN A 74 -25.86 3.52 19.63
CA GLN A 74 -26.10 2.47 18.63
C GLN A 74 -24.94 1.46 18.51
N ARG A 75 -23.74 1.81 18.99
CA ARG A 75 -22.52 0.99 18.80
C ARG A 75 -22.65 -0.42 19.34
N HIS A 76 -23.18 -0.56 20.55
CA HIS A 76 -23.36 -1.88 21.16
C HIS A 76 -24.33 -2.73 20.34
N THR A 77 -25.44 -2.14 19.91
CA THR A 77 -26.45 -2.80 19.10
C THR A 77 -25.91 -3.21 17.73
N LEU A 78 -25.07 -2.39 17.09
CA LEU A 78 -24.42 -2.76 15.83
C LEU A 78 -23.55 -4.01 16.00
N VAL A 79 -22.71 -4.04 17.04
CA VAL A 79 -21.83 -5.18 17.32
C VAL A 79 -22.66 -6.44 17.58
N THR A 80 -23.67 -6.37 18.42
CA THR A 80 -24.56 -7.52 18.69
C THR A 80 -25.34 -7.97 17.46
N THR A 81 -25.76 -7.03 16.60
CA THR A 81 -26.43 -7.36 15.33
C THR A 81 -25.46 -8.08 14.40
N ALA A 82 -24.21 -7.62 14.29
CA ALA A 82 -23.19 -8.28 13.48
C ALA A 82 -22.85 -9.70 13.97
N GLU A 83 -22.95 -9.96 15.27
CA GLU A 83 -22.74 -11.31 15.84
C GLU A 83 -23.92 -12.27 15.58
N THR A 84 -25.12 -11.75 15.36
CA THR A 84 -26.35 -12.55 15.26
C THR A 84 -26.91 -12.65 13.84
N GLU A 85 -26.64 -11.67 12.99
CA GLU A 85 -27.08 -11.64 11.61
C GLU A 85 -25.95 -12.10 10.66
N PRO A 86 -26.02 -13.32 10.11
CA PRO A 86 -24.94 -13.90 9.30
C PRO A 86 -24.66 -13.14 8.00
N THR A 87 -25.59 -12.30 7.52
CA THR A 87 -25.36 -11.46 6.33
C THR A 87 -24.47 -10.25 6.60
N ILE A 88 -24.20 -9.94 7.88
CA ILE A 88 -23.18 -8.97 8.29
C ILE A 88 -21.92 -9.77 8.66
N ILE A 89 -20.93 -9.74 7.78
CA ILE A 89 -19.70 -10.54 7.93
C ILE A 89 -18.77 -9.92 8.97
N ALA A 90 -18.70 -8.59 9.02
CA ALA A 90 -17.87 -7.86 9.98
C ALA A 90 -18.39 -6.44 10.17
N ALA A 91 -18.17 -5.87 11.35
CA ALA A 91 -18.37 -4.46 11.64
C ALA A 91 -17.16 -3.94 12.44
N GLU A 92 -16.40 -3.02 11.87
CA GLU A 92 -15.13 -2.55 12.42
C GLU A 92 -15.14 -1.02 12.51
N PRO A 93 -14.59 -0.41 13.58
CA PRO A 93 -14.41 1.04 13.62
C PRO A 93 -13.53 1.53 12.47
N GLU A 94 -13.97 2.58 11.78
CA GLU A 94 -13.21 3.18 10.68
C GLU A 94 -11.99 3.94 11.23
N ARG A 95 -10.80 3.63 10.67
CA ARG A 95 -9.53 4.23 11.09
C ARG A 95 -9.05 5.31 10.12
N LEU A 96 -8.18 6.17 10.66
CA LEU A 96 -7.31 7.00 9.84
C LEU A 96 -6.09 6.22 9.36
N VAL A 97 -5.67 6.54 8.15
CA VAL A 97 -4.60 5.90 7.39
C VAL A 97 -3.68 6.99 6.83
N TYR A 98 -2.39 6.69 6.72
CA TYR A 98 -1.35 7.68 6.49
C TYR A 98 -0.42 7.31 5.33
N ALA A 99 0.04 8.31 4.58
CA ALA A 99 1.21 8.22 3.73
C ALA A 99 2.46 8.42 4.61
N SER A 100 3.11 7.33 5.01
CA SER A 100 4.31 7.41 5.83
C SER A 100 5.55 7.60 4.95
N VAL A 101 6.22 8.74 5.08
CA VAL A 101 7.54 9.03 4.50
C VAL A 101 8.52 9.30 5.63
N ILE A 102 9.69 8.67 5.61
CA ILE A 102 10.74 8.98 6.57
C ILE A 102 11.63 10.05 5.96
N THR A 103 11.35 11.30 6.26
CA THR A 103 12.28 12.41 6.02
C THR A 103 13.39 12.38 7.09
N GLU A 104 14.64 12.69 6.74
CA GLU A 104 15.81 12.51 7.61
C GLU A 104 15.64 13.06 9.05
N PRO A 105 16.27 12.41 10.05
CA PRO A 105 16.07 12.76 11.45
C PRO A 105 16.87 14.02 11.83
N GLN A 106 16.25 14.95 12.54
CA GLN A 106 17.01 15.79 13.49
C GLN A 106 17.60 14.85 14.55
N ARG A 107 18.84 14.43 14.36
CA ARG A 107 19.66 13.79 15.40
C ARG A 107 19.78 14.75 16.57
N THR A 108 18.96 14.57 17.60
CA THR A 108 19.31 15.01 18.96
C THR A 108 20.08 13.88 19.64
N LEU A 109 21.41 14.04 19.66
CA LEU A 109 22.32 13.32 20.54
C LEU A 109 21.95 13.62 22.01
N THR A 110 21.25 12.70 22.66
CA THR A 110 21.17 12.60 24.13
C THR A 110 20.84 11.15 24.48
N GLY A 111 21.55 10.39 25.30
CA GLY A 111 22.76 10.61 26.07
C GLY A 111 23.27 9.24 26.53
N PHE A 112 24.56 9.22 26.87
CA PHE A 112 25.31 8.14 27.48
C PHE A 112 24.60 7.48 28.68
N PHE A 113 24.63 6.15 28.81
CA PHE A 113 25.00 5.45 30.04
C PHE A 113 25.64 4.08 29.73
N PRO A 114 26.81 3.75 30.31
CA PRO A 114 27.53 2.48 30.09
C PRO A 114 27.19 1.43 31.16
N THR A 115 27.30 0.13 30.85
CA THR A 115 28.31 -0.82 31.40
C THR A 115 28.04 -2.30 31.06
N TYR A 116 29.07 -2.95 30.49
CA TYR A 116 29.56 -4.35 30.67
C TYR A 116 28.62 -5.55 30.42
N ARG A 117 28.72 -6.29 29.29
CA ARG A 117 29.69 -7.34 28.81
C ARG A 117 29.41 -8.78 29.28
N SER A 118 29.29 -9.68 28.31
CA SER A 118 30.23 -10.81 28.14
C SER A 118 30.20 -11.30 26.69
N ASP A 119 31.29 -11.04 25.99
CA ASP A 119 31.63 -11.51 24.65
C ASP A 119 32.09 -12.97 24.74
N GLU A 120 31.57 -13.87 23.89
CA GLU A 120 32.34 -15.03 23.41
C GLU A 120 31.88 -15.65 22.06
N ASP A 121 30.74 -15.22 21.47
CA ASP A 121 30.26 -15.76 20.17
C ASP A 121 30.30 -14.76 18.97
N GLU A 122 31.02 -13.65 19.12
CA GLU A 122 30.99 -12.54 18.14
C GLU A 122 32.24 -12.38 17.26
N VAL A 123 33.30 -13.19 17.47
CA VAL A 123 34.60 -12.93 16.82
C VAL A 123 34.79 -13.71 15.49
N ASP A 124 33.96 -14.71 15.18
CA ASP A 124 34.08 -15.45 13.89
C ASP A 124 33.07 -14.99 12.81
N ARG A 125 32.08 -14.14 13.18
CA ARG A 125 31.10 -13.55 12.23
C ARG A 125 31.52 -12.19 11.67
N HIS A 126 32.37 -11.45 12.36
CA HIS A 126 32.77 -10.09 11.95
C HIS A 126 33.68 -10.08 10.72
N THR A 127 34.54 -11.07 10.52
CA THR A 127 35.51 -11.09 9.42
C THR A 127 34.92 -11.45 8.05
N ARG A 128 33.74 -12.07 7.98
CA ARG A 128 33.02 -12.34 6.72
C ARG A 128 31.94 -11.31 6.41
N ALA A 129 31.32 -10.71 7.43
CA ALA A 129 30.31 -9.67 7.26
C ALA A 129 30.92 -8.30 6.95
N GLU A 130 32.07 -7.93 7.53
CA GLU A 130 32.76 -6.66 7.23
C GLU A 130 33.44 -6.66 5.84
N LEU A 131 33.84 -7.83 5.35
CA LEU A 131 34.33 -8.01 3.98
C LEU A 131 33.19 -8.01 2.94
N ALA A 132 31.96 -8.38 3.35
CA ALA A 132 30.78 -8.26 2.51
C ALA A 132 30.14 -6.85 2.57
N SER A 133 30.27 -6.14 3.70
CA SER A 133 29.69 -4.80 3.89
C SER A 133 30.55 -3.66 3.33
N SER A 134 31.83 -3.90 3.04
CA SER A 134 32.71 -2.88 2.46
C SER A 134 32.59 -2.73 0.94
N LEU A 135 31.80 -3.60 0.28
CA LEU A 135 31.51 -3.55 -1.15
C LEU A 135 30.08 -4.06 -1.41
N GLY A 136 29.08 -3.25 -1.06
CA GLY A 136 27.76 -3.39 -1.69
C GLY A 136 27.91 -3.36 -3.21
N PRO A 137 26.98 -3.96 -3.99
CA PRO A 137 27.02 -3.87 -5.45
C PRO A 137 27.23 -2.41 -5.88
N ALA A 138 28.30 -2.16 -6.65
CA ALA A 138 28.57 -0.83 -7.18
C ALA A 138 27.48 -0.48 -8.20
N TRP A 139 26.44 0.20 -7.76
CA TRP A 139 25.35 0.67 -8.61
C TRP A 139 25.81 1.87 -9.44
N ASP A 140 25.74 1.78 -10.77
CA ASP A 140 26.00 2.93 -11.65
C ASP A 140 24.69 3.68 -11.90
N GLU A 141 24.46 4.74 -11.11
CA GLU A 141 23.24 5.52 -11.19
C GLU A 141 23.27 6.69 -12.19
N GLN A 142 24.28 6.76 -13.06
CA GLN A 142 24.36 7.84 -14.06
C GLN A 142 23.17 7.81 -15.03
N SER A 143 22.72 6.61 -15.42
CA SER A 143 21.68 6.44 -16.42
C SER A 143 20.39 5.81 -15.87
N THR A 144 20.49 5.01 -14.81
CA THR A 144 19.38 4.22 -14.27
C THR A 144 19.50 4.09 -12.76
N THR A 145 18.43 4.29 -12.00
CA THR A 145 18.50 4.22 -10.52
C THR A 145 18.93 2.83 -10.04
N TRP A 146 19.52 2.76 -8.84
CA TRP A 146 19.92 1.50 -8.23
C TRP A 146 18.72 0.54 -8.08
N GLY A 147 17.53 1.07 -7.79
CA GLY A 147 16.33 0.27 -7.59
C GLY A 147 15.93 -0.48 -8.86
N GLN A 148 15.99 0.20 -10.01
CA GLN A 148 15.78 -0.40 -11.33
C GLN A 148 16.79 -1.52 -11.63
N GLN A 149 18.06 -1.32 -11.23
CA GLN A 149 19.14 -2.30 -11.42
C GLN A 149 18.96 -3.51 -10.49
N ALA A 150 18.68 -3.28 -9.21
CA ALA A 150 18.53 -4.31 -8.19
C ALA A 150 17.39 -5.29 -8.53
N ILE A 151 16.26 -4.77 -9.02
CA ILE A 151 15.12 -5.60 -9.45
C ILE A 151 15.21 -6.01 -10.93
N ARG A 152 16.30 -5.67 -11.63
CA ARG A 152 16.54 -5.98 -13.06
C ARG A 152 15.50 -5.43 -14.03
N ALA A 153 14.71 -4.43 -13.63
CA ALA A 153 13.72 -3.78 -14.49
C ALA A 153 14.38 -3.02 -15.67
N ASN A 154 15.64 -2.62 -15.50
CA ASN A 154 16.46 -2.06 -16.58
C ASN A 154 16.79 -3.06 -17.69
N LEU A 155 16.74 -4.37 -17.41
CA LEU A 155 17.02 -5.45 -18.35
C LEU A 155 15.77 -6.02 -19.01
N SER A 156 14.58 -5.70 -18.49
CA SER A 156 13.32 -6.21 -19.05
C SER A 156 13.02 -5.57 -20.41
N HIS A 157 12.55 -6.37 -21.35
CA HIS A 157 12.03 -5.91 -22.64
C HIS A 157 10.55 -5.51 -22.57
N LEU A 158 9.90 -5.78 -21.44
CA LEU A 158 8.52 -5.42 -21.17
C LEU A 158 8.47 -4.00 -20.61
N THR A 159 7.32 -3.35 -20.81
CA THR A 159 7.14 -1.92 -20.51
C THR A 159 5.87 -1.64 -19.70
N GLY A 160 5.03 -2.65 -19.47
CA GLY A 160 3.71 -2.52 -18.87
C GLY A 160 2.62 -2.14 -19.88
N ARG A 161 2.94 -2.11 -21.18
CA ARG A 161 2.01 -1.69 -22.23
C ARG A 161 0.69 -2.47 -22.16
N GLY A 162 -0.41 -1.73 -22.13
CA GLY A 162 -1.76 -2.29 -22.12
C GLY A 162 -2.25 -2.76 -20.74
N VAL A 163 -1.43 -2.59 -19.70
CA VAL A 163 -1.80 -2.92 -18.32
C VAL A 163 -2.20 -1.65 -17.58
N LYS A 164 -3.35 -1.71 -16.89
CA LYS A 164 -3.82 -0.65 -16.00
C LYS A 164 -3.33 -0.89 -14.58
N VAL A 165 -2.70 0.12 -13.99
CA VAL A 165 -2.25 0.12 -12.60
C VAL A 165 -2.91 1.28 -11.87
N ALA A 166 -3.69 0.98 -10.83
CA ALA A 166 -4.22 2.00 -9.96
C ALA A 166 -3.22 2.31 -8.84
N VAL A 167 -2.93 3.58 -8.63
CA VAL A 167 -2.13 4.05 -7.49
C VAL A 167 -3.06 4.86 -6.60
N LEU A 168 -3.34 4.34 -5.41
CA LEU A 168 -4.22 4.97 -4.43
C LEU A 168 -3.35 5.65 -3.36
N ASP A 169 -3.27 6.98 -3.42
CA ASP A 169 -2.28 7.75 -2.66
C ASP A 169 -2.75 9.22 -2.42
N THR A 170 -1.81 10.18 -2.29
CA THR A 170 -2.06 11.60 -2.05
C THR A 170 -2.46 12.41 -3.29
N GLY A 171 -2.67 11.74 -4.42
CA GLY A 171 -2.99 12.35 -5.72
C GLY A 171 -1.82 12.29 -6.70
N VAL A 172 -1.87 13.11 -7.74
CA VAL A 172 -0.78 13.24 -8.72
C VAL A 172 -0.65 14.69 -9.20
N ASP A 173 0.58 15.16 -9.41
CA ASP A 173 0.83 16.34 -10.25
C ASP A 173 0.50 16.02 -11.70
N THR A 174 -0.70 16.41 -12.16
CA THR A 174 -1.18 16.08 -13.51
C THR A 174 -0.42 16.82 -14.61
N GLY A 175 0.31 17.89 -14.25
CA GLY A 175 1.14 18.68 -15.15
C GLY A 175 2.59 18.20 -15.25
N HIS A 176 3.00 17.18 -14.48
CA HIS A 176 4.38 16.71 -14.48
C HIS A 176 4.75 16.14 -15.86
N PRO A 177 5.84 16.59 -16.50
CA PRO A 177 6.19 16.22 -17.89
C PRO A 177 6.35 14.71 -18.07
N ASP A 178 6.97 14.04 -17.10
CA ASP A 178 7.15 12.59 -17.13
C ASP A 178 5.87 11.77 -16.84
N LEU A 179 4.82 12.35 -16.24
CA LEU A 179 3.63 11.59 -15.82
C LEU A 179 2.39 11.85 -16.67
N ALA A 180 2.24 13.06 -17.23
CA ALA A 180 1.05 13.45 -17.99
C ALA A 180 0.69 12.45 -19.10
N GLY A 181 1.70 11.81 -19.72
CA GLY A 181 1.50 10.83 -20.79
C GLY A 181 1.05 9.44 -20.35
N CYS A 182 1.20 9.06 -19.07
CA CYS A 182 0.82 7.73 -18.58
C CYS A 182 -0.51 7.71 -17.81
N LEU A 183 -1.07 8.87 -17.43
CA LEU A 183 -2.36 8.98 -16.74
C LEU A 183 -3.53 8.64 -17.68
N GLU A 184 -4.26 7.56 -17.38
CA GLU A 184 -5.49 7.20 -18.09
C GLU A 184 -6.73 7.78 -17.40
N LEU A 185 -6.83 7.66 -16.08
CA LEU A 185 -7.90 8.26 -15.28
C LEU A 185 -7.35 8.85 -13.98
N THR A 186 -8.02 9.91 -13.52
CA THR A 186 -7.74 10.57 -12.25
C THR A 186 -9.04 10.71 -11.48
N ALA A 187 -9.00 10.52 -10.16
CA ALA A 187 -10.15 10.70 -9.29
C ALA A 187 -9.71 11.13 -7.89
N SER A 188 -10.52 11.96 -7.22
CA SER A 188 -10.34 12.28 -5.82
C SER A 188 -11.51 11.75 -5.00
N PHE A 189 -11.15 10.99 -3.97
CA PHE A 189 -12.05 10.52 -2.91
C PHE A 189 -11.83 11.33 -1.63
N VAL A 190 -11.06 12.42 -1.73
CA VAL A 190 -10.81 13.35 -0.63
C VAL A 190 -11.76 14.53 -0.72
N PRO A 191 -12.64 14.68 0.29
CA PRO A 191 -13.54 15.82 0.43
C PRO A 191 -12.96 17.19 0.11
N GLY A 192 -13.54 17.88 -0.86
CA GLY A 192 -13.15 19.25 -1.21
C GLY A 192 -11.76 19.40 -1.82
N GLU A 193 -11.04 18.31 -2.07
CA GLU A 193 -9.72 18.33 -2.70
C GLU A 193 -9.81 17.81 -4.14
N SER A 194 -9.14 18.53 -5.05
CA SER A 194 -8.89 18.04 -6.42
C SER A 194 -7.90 16.87 -6.40
N VAL A 195 -7.68 16.23 -7.56
CA VAL A 195 -6.70 15.13 -7.67
C VAL A 195 -5.23 15.56 -7.55
N GLU A 196 -4.96 16.87 -7.60
CA GLU A 196 -3.61 17.41 -7.50
C GLU A 196 -2.90 17.00 -6.21
N ASP A 197 -1.61 16.67 -6.34
CA ASP A 197 -0.80 16.18 -5.23
C ASP A 197 -0.18 17.33 -4.43
N GLY A 198 -0.89 17.79 -3.41
CA GLY A 198 -0.37 18.78 -2.46
C GLY A 198 0.71 18.25 -1.51
N HIS A 199 0.89 16.93 -1.40
CA HIS A 199 1.86 16.31 -0.49
C HIS A 199 3.16 15.88 -1.20
N GLY A 200 3.05 15.40 -2.44
CA GLY A 200 4.15 14.91 -3.28
C GLY A 200 4.45 13.42 -3.17
N HIS A 201 3.71 12.69 -2.33
CA HIS A 201 3.94 11.26 -2.13
C HIS A 201 3.37 10.40 -3.26
N GLY A 202 2.14 10.69 -3.68
CA GLY A 202 1.48 9.99 -4.78
C GLY A 202 2.18 10.21 -6.12
N THR A 203 2.65 11.43 -6.40
CA THR A 203 3.47 11.75 -7.59
C THR A 203 4.74 10.91 -7.62
N HIS A 204 5.41 10.76 -6.47
CA HIS A 204 6.62 9.94 -6.33
C HIS A 204 6.35 8.46 -6.55
N CYS A 205 5.26 7.94 -5.97
CA CYS A 205 4.84 6.54 -6.15
C CYS A 205 4.46 6.25 -7.61
N ILE A 206 3.64 7.10 -8.24
CA ILE A 206 3.26 6.97 -9.65
C ILE A 206 4.49 7.02 -10.56
N GLY A 207 5.43 7.92 -10.28
CA GLY A 207 6.69 7.97 -11.01
C GLY A 207 7.52 6.70 -10.88
N THR A 208 7.55 6.08 -9.69
CA THR A 208 8.28 4.81 -9.49
C THR A 208 7.63 3.68 -10.30
N VAL A 209 6.30 3.65 -10.39
CA VAL A 209 5.57 2.68 -11.22
C VAL A 209 5.82 2.92 -12.70
N ALA A 210 5.52 4.13 -13.22
CA ALA A 210 5.35 4.38 -14.65
C ALA A 210 6.10 5.61 -15.18
N GLY A 211 7.14 6.06 -14.48
CA GLY A 211 8.09 7.02 -15.03
C GLY A 211 8.64 6.52 -16.38
N PRO A 212 8.87 7.42 -17.35
CA PRO A 212 9.23 7.03 -18.70
C PRO A 212 10.62 6.39 -18.73
N ALA A 213 10.87 5.54 -19.73
CA ALA A 213 12.18 4.92 -19.94
C ALA A 213 13.28 5.94 -20.28
N LYS A 214 12.89 7.12 -20.78
CA LYS A 214 13.75 8.26 -21.11
C LYS A 214 13.15 9.53 -20.45
N PRO A 215 13.35 9.72 -19.15
CA PRO A 215 12.86 10.91 -18.46
C PRO A 215 13.58 12.16 -18.96
N GLU A 216 12.94 13.32 -18.79
CA GLU A 216 13.55 14.62 -19.10
C GLU A 216 14.83 14.83 -18.27
N HIS A 217 14.83 14.33 -17.03
CA HIS A 217 15.97 14.36 -16.12
C HIS A 217 16.41 12.93 -15.80
N ALA A 218 17.64 12.58 -16.17
CA ALA A 218 18.27 11.32 -15.76
C ALA A 218 18.39 11.25 -14.22
N PRO A 219 18.43 10.04 -13.64
CA PRO A 219 18.41 8.71 -14.28
C PRO A 219 17.01 8.14 -14.54
N ARG A 220 16.91 7.09 -15.38
CA ARG A 220 15.67 6.27 -15.53
C ARG A 220 15.26 5.69 -14.18
N TYR A 221 14.00 5.92 -13.79
CA TYR A 221 13.49 5.54 -12.47
C TYR A 221 12.18 4.74 -12.49
N GLY A 222 11.37 4.84 -13.55
CA GLY A 222 10.10 4.11 -13.66
C GLY A 222 10.29 2.66 -14.12
N VAL A 223 9.54 1.74 -13.50
CA VAL A 223 9.61 0.30 -13.77
C VAL A 223 8.86 -0.10 -15.04
N ALA A 224 7.61 0.33 -15.16
CA ALA A 224 6.67 0.00 -16.23
C ALA A 224 6.21 1.28 -16.94
N GLY A 225 7.15 1.92 -17.65
CA GLY A 225 6.98 3.26 -18.24
C GLY A 225 5.91 3.41 -19.32
N GLU A 226 5.23 2.33 -19.74
CA GLU A 226 4.08 2.38 -20.65
C GLU A 226 2.82 1.73 -20.06
N ALA A 227 2.82 1.46 -18.75
CA ALA A 227 1.61 1.15 -18.01
C ALA A 227 0.67 2.36 -18.00
N ARG A 228 -0.63 2.08 -17.95
CA ARG A 228 -1.67 3.11 -17.88
C ARG A 228 -2.08 3.31 -16.44
N ILE A 229 -1.93 4.53 -15.94
CA ILE A 229 -2.13 4.83 -14.52
C ILE A 229 -3.55 5.31 -14.25
N LEU A 230 -4.18 4.71 -13.25
CA LEU A 230 -5.40 5.22 -12.61
C LEU A 230 -4.99 5.87 -11.28
N ALA A 231 -4.86 7.20 -11.26
CA ALA A 231 -4.42 7.94 -10.07
C ALA A 231 -5.62 8.28 -9.17
N GLY A 232 -5.76 7.55 -8.06
CA GLY A 232 -6.82 7.76 -7.08
C GLY A 232 -6.29 8.50 -5.84
N LYS A 233 -6.72 9.73 -5.62
CA LYS A 233 -6.42 10.45 -4.37
C LYS A 233 -7.34 9.95 -3.26
N VAL A 234 -6.78 9.17 -2.34
CA VAL A 234 -7.48 8.67 -1.13
C VAL A 234 -6.90 9.25 0.16
N LEU A 235 -5.75 9.94 0.05
CA LEU A 235 -5.12 10.70 1.12
C LEU A 235 -5.10 12.19 0.76
N GLY A 236 -5.46 13.04 1.72
CA GLY A 236 -5.47 14.49 1.54
C GLY A 236 -4.07 15.10 1.49
N THR A 237 -4.01 16.41 1.35
CA THR A 237 -2.74 17.17 1.26
C THR A 237 -1.85 17.02 2.50
N ARG A 238 -2.43 16.61 3.64
CA ARG A 238 -1.67 16.29 4.87
C ARG A 238 -1.17 14.83 4.93
N GLY A 239 -1.38 14.05 3.89
CA GLY A 239 -1.00 12.63 3.85
C GLY A 239 -1.95 11.73 4.67
N THR A 240 -3.16 12.18 4.98
CA THR A 240 -4.12 11.45 5.81
C THR A 240 -5.41 11.12 5.06
N GLY A 241 -5.99 9.97 5.32
CA GLY A 241 -7.30 9.57 4.79
C GLY A 241 -7.98 8.53 5.70
N SER A 242 -9.20 8.13 5.35
CA SER A 242 -9.99 7.16 6.09
C SER A 242 -10.18 5.86 5.29
N ASP A 243 -10.55 4.77 5.98
CA ASP A 243 -10.84 3.52 5.28
C ASP A 243 -11.93 3.67 4.23
N GLY A 244 -12.97 4.48 4.48
CA GLY A 244 -14.02 4.73 3.50
C GLY A 244 -13.49 5.35 2.21
N GLN A 245 -12.52 6.24 2.29
CA GLN A 245 -11.89 6.86 1.12
C GLN A 245 -11.04 5.84 0.35
N ILE A 246 -10.31 4.98 1.07
CA ILE A 246 -9.49 3.93 0.48
C ILE A 246 -10.37 2.88 -0.19
N LEU A 247 -11.45 2.42 0.47
CA LEU A 247 -12.41 1.47 -0.07
C LEU A 247 -13.11 2.03 -1.31
N ALA A 248 -13.46 3.31 -1.32
CA ALA A 248 -14.00 3.98 -2.52
C ALA A 248 -12.99 3.94 -3.68
N GLY A 249 -11.72 4.24 -3.42
CA GLY A 249 -10.64 4.15 -4.40
C GLY A 249 -10.41 2.73 -4.92
N MET A 250 -10.48 1.72 -4.04
CA MET A 250 -10.37 0.31 -4.41
C MET A 250 -11.54 -0.13 -5.30
N ALA A 251 -12.77 0.25 -4.95
CA ALA A 251 -13.96 -0.04 -5.75
C ALA A 251 -13.83 0.56 -7.15
N TRP A 252 -13.40 1.82 -7.23
CA TRP A 252 -13.16 2.53 -8.48
C TRP A 252 -12.07 1.88 -9.33
N ALA A 253 -10.96 1.48 -8.74
CA ALA A 253 -9.88 0.81 -9.46
C ALA A 253 -10.33 -0.53 -10.07
N VAL A 254 -11.05 -1.34 -9.29
CA VAL A 254 -11.60 -2.62 -9.75
C VAL A 254 -12.63 -2.39 -10.87
N ALA A 255 -13.54 -1.44 -10.70
CA ALA A 255 -14.57 -1.11 -11.70
C ALA A 255 -13.97 -0.63 -13.03
N ASN A 256 -12.81 0.04 -13.00
CA ASN A 256 -12.11 0.52 -14.18
C ASN A 256 -11.11 -0.48 -14.78
N GLY A 257 -11.09 -1.72 -14.27
CA GLY A 257 -10.30 -2.82 -14.81
C GLY A 257 -8.81 -2.74 -14.48
N ALA A 258 -8.43 -2.14 -13.36
CA ALA A 258 -7.05 -2.20 -12.88
C ALA A 258 -6.61 -3.66 -12.67
N ARG A 259 -5.45 -4.04 -13.20
CA ARG A 259 -4.83 -5.35 -12.91
C ARG A 259 -4.04 -5.34 -11.62
N VAL A 260 -3.57 -4.16 -11.23
CA VAL A 260 -2.78 -3.93 -10.02
C VAL A 260 -3.33 -2.72 -9.29
N ILE A 261 -3.48 -2.82 -7.97
CA ILE A 261 -3.70 -1.68 -7.07
C ILE A 261 -2.46 -1.55 -6.18
N SER A 262 -1.80 -0.39 -6.23
CA SER A 262 -0.68 -0.04 -5.37
C SER A 262 -1.15 0.90 -4.27
N MET A 263 -0.89 0.55 -3.01
CA MET A 263 -1.26 1.33 -1.83
C MET A 263 -0.05 1.57 -0.95
N SER A 264 0.61 2.70 -1.15
CA SER A 264 1.76 3.12 -0.35
C SER A 264 1.31 3.88 0.91
N LEU A 265 0.39 3.25 1.64
CA LEU A 265 -0.30 3.82 2.78
C LEU A 265 -0.49 2.75 3.85
N GLY A 266 -0.67 3.18 5.10
CA GLY A 266 -0.94 2.23 6.16
C GLY A 266 -1.39 2.87 7.46
N ALA A 267 -1.91 2.01 8.34
CA ALA A 267 -2.16 2.32 9.73
C ALA A 267 -1.41 1.32 10.63
N GLN A 268 -0.92 1.82 11.76
CA GLN A 268 -0.20 1.02 12.73
C GLN A 268 -1.07 -0.14 13.25
N VAL A 269 -0.43 -1.29 13.44
CA VAL A 269 -0.99 -2.51 14.03
C VAL A 269 -0.22 -2.79 15.33
N MET A 270 -0.89 -3.31 16.35
CA MET A 270 -0.24 -3.70 17.60
C MET A 270 0.17 -5.18 17.58
N PRO A 271 1.20 -5.58 18.35
CA PRO A 271 1.54 -7.00 18.51
C PRO A 271 0.33 -7.83 18.96
N GLY A 272 0.04 -8.91 18.23
CA GLY A 272 -1.13 -9.78 18.46
C GLY A 272 -2.46 -9.28 17.89
N GLU A 273 -2.51 -8.08 17.30
CA GLU A 273 -3.69 -7.58 16.61
C GLU A 273 -3.87 -8.28 15.25
N LEU A 274 -5.08 -8.80 15.02
CA LEU A 274 -5.46 -9.49 13.78
C LEU A 274 -5.71 -8.50 12.64
N PHE A 275 -5.63 -8.99 11.41
CA PHE A 275 -5.99 -8.21 10.24
C PHE A 275 -7.50 -7.95 10.17
N PRO A 276 -7.90 -6.80 9.59
CA PRO A 276 -9.31 -6.47 9.36
C PRO A 276 -9.99 -7.48 8.40
N GLN A 277 -11.14 -8.01 8.80
CA GLN A 277 -11.96 -8.84 7.92
C GLN A 277 -12.51 -8.02 6.75
N THR A 278 -12.75 -6.73 6.96
CA THR A 278 -13.22 -5.80 5.92
C THR A 278 -12.27 -5.75 4.72
N TYR A 279 -11.00 -5.36 4.93
CA TYR A 279 -10.01 -5.30 3.86
C TYR A 279 -9.66 -6.67 3.30
N GLU A 280 -9.59 -7.73 4.11
CA GLU A 280 -9.26 -9.07 3.62
C GLU A 280 -10.34 -9.58 2.63
N ASN A 281 -11.62 -9.43 2.96
CA ASN A 281 -12.69 -9.84 2.04
C ASN A 281 -12.74 -8.97 0.78
N VAL A 282 -12.51 -7.67 0.90
CA VAL A 282 -12.39 -6.75 -0.24
C VAL A 282 -11.22 -7.17 -1.14
N ALA A 283 -10.07 -7.48 -0.55
CA ALA A 283 -8.89 -7.90 -1.30
C ALA A 283 -9.10 -9.23 -2.00
N ARG A 284 -9.75 -10.20 -1.34
CA ARG A 284 -10.13 -11.47 -1.96
C ARG A 284 -11.09 -11.28 -3.13
N ARG A 285 -12.09 -10.40 -3.00
CA ARG A 285 -13.03 -10.07 -4.07
C ARG A 285 -12.32 -9.42 -5.28
N ALA A 286 -11.37 -8.52 -5.04
CA ALA A 286 -10.54 -7.92 -6.09
C ALA A 286 -9.68 -8.99 -6.80
N LEU A 287 -9.04 -9.88 -6.04
CA LEU A 287 -8.18 -10.93 -6.55
C LEU A 287 -8.93 -11.93 -7.45
N GLN A 288 -10.15 -12.31 -7.04
CA GLN A 288 -11.06 -13.15 -7.85
C GLN A 288 -11.48 -12.48 -9.17
N ARG A 289 -11.51 -11.15 -9.22
CA ARG A 289 -11.77 -10.37 -10.44
C ARG A 289 -10.50 -10.10 -11.26
N GLY A 290 -9.36 -10.63 -10.86
CA GLY A 290 -8.09 -10.50 -11.59
C GLY A 290 -7.25 -9.27 -11.21
N THR A 291 -7.63 -8.55 -10.14
CA THR A 291 -6.91 -7.39 -9.62
C THR A 291 -6.08 -7.79 -8.40
N VAL A 292 -4.76 -7.63 -8.48
CA VAL A 292 -3.86 -7.90 -7.35
C VAL A 292 -3.61 -6.61 -6.58
N ILE A 293 -3.69 -6.68 -5.25
CA ILE A 293 -3.44 -5.53 -4.38
C ILE A 293 -2.06 -5.69 -3.73
N ILE A 294 -1.28 -4.61 -3.77
CA ILE A 294 0.04 -4.50 -3.18
C ILE A 294 0.02 -3.33 -2.20
N ALA A 295 0.57 -3.53 -1.01
CA ALA A 295 0.64 -2.50 0.01
C ALA A 295 2.01 -2.44 0.69
N ALA A 296 2.38 -1.24 1.14
CA ALA A 296 3.60 -1.02 1.92
C ALA A 296 3.51 -1.74 3.27
N ALA A 297 4.58 -2.44 3.68
CA ALA A 297 4.54 -3.22 4.92
C ALA A 297 4.46 -2.36 6.20
N GLY A 298 4.84 -1.09 6.15
CA GLY A 298 4.89 -0.20 7.31
C GLY A 298 6.32 0.23 7.66
N ASN A 299 6.42 1.32 8.40
CA ASN A 299 7.68 2.03 8.70
C ASN A 299 7.90 2.23 10.22
N GLU A 300 7.18 1.48 11.05
CA GLU A 300 7.11 1.69 12.50
C GLU A 300 8.19 0.92 13.29
N SER A 301 9.07 0.19 12.62
CA SER A 301 10.21 -0.49 13.28
C SER A 301 11.36 0.48 13.59
N ASP A 302 12.23 0.05 14.50
CA ASP A 302 13.53 0.67 14.76
C ASP A 302 14.58 -0.43 14.96
N ARG A 303 14.97 -1.07 13.86
CA ARG A 303 15.82 -2.27 13.85
C ARG A 303 17.28 -1.95 14.16
N PRO A 304 18.01 -2.89 14.79
CA PRO A 304 17.55 -4.21 15.21
C PRO A 304 16.81 -4.23 16.56
N GLY A 305 16.68 -3.09 17.25
CA GLY A 305 16.15 -3.01 18.62
C GLY A 305 14.65 -3.27 18.76
N PHE A 306 13.86 -2.90 17.75
CA PHE A 306 12.41 -3.06 17.74
C PHE A 306 11.88 -3.39 16.35
N VAL A 307 11.02 -4.40 16.26
CA VAL A 307 10.30 -4.76 15.03
C VAL A 307 8.81 -4.55 15.27
N ALA A 308 8.20 -3.66 14.49
CA ALA A 308 6.75 -3.46 14.49
C ALA A 308 6.08 -4.49 13.55
N PRO A 309 4.82 -4.86 13.82
CA PRO A 309 4.06 -5.73 12.92
C PRO A 309 3.75 -5.01 11.61
N VAL A 310 3.53 -5.81 10.56
CA VAL A 310 3.04 -5.31 9.27
C VAL A 310 1.76 -4.50 9.45
N GLY A 311 1.71 -3.32 8.85
CA GLY A 311 0.60 -2.38 8.96
C GLY A 311 -0.65 -2.80 8.17
N ARG A 312 -1.79 -2.17 8.48
CA ARG A 312 -3.05 -2.34 7.74
C ARG A 312 -3.07 -1.41 6.53
N PRO A 313 -3.48 -1.85 5.31
CA PRO A 313 -4.08 -3.15 4.98
C PRO A 313 -3.08 -4.23 4.53
N ALA A 314 -1.77 -3.96 4.53
CA ALA A 314 -0.75 -4.92 4.10
C ALA A 314 -0.76 -6.23 4.90
N ASN A 315 -1.25 -6.21 6.14
CA ASN A 315 -1.38 -7.39 6.98
C ASN A 315 -2.51 -8.36 6.57
N CYS A 316 -3.30 -8.06 5.54
CA CYS A 316 -4.32 -8.98 5.04
C CYS A 316 -3.69 -10.09 4.18
N PRO A 317 -4.01 -11.38 4.38
CA PRO A 317 -3.45 -12.49 3.60
C PRO A 317 -3.65 -12.39 2.06
N SER A 318 -4.72 -11.73 1.62
CA SER A 318 -5.01 -11.51 0.19
C SER A 318 -4.30 -10.27 -0.39
N VAL A 319 -3.57 -9.50 0.42
CA VAL A 319 -2.77 -8.33 0.00
C VAL A 319 -1.29 -8.72 -0.01
N LEU A 320 -0.54 -8.19 -0.99
CA LEU A 320 0.91 -8.38 -1.04
C LEU A 320 1.64 -7.28 -0.26
N ALA A 321 2.14 -7.63 0.92
CA ALA A 321 2.99 -6.76 1.73
C ALA A 321 4.42 -6.70 1.20
N VAL A 322 4.93 -5.48 1.02
CA VAL A 322 6.28 -5.23 0.49
C VAL A 322 7.16 -4.58 1.54
N ALA A 323 8.22 -5.28 1.94
CA ALA A 323 9.27 -4.77 2.81
C ALA A 323 10.27 -3.91 2.03
N ALA A 324 10.99 -3.03 2.75
CA ALA A 324 11.99 -2.15 2.19
C ALA A 324 13.40 -2.68 2.42
N VAL A 325 14.23 -2.63 1.37
CA VAL A 325 15.68 -2.81 1.46
C VAL A 325 16.43 -1.57 1.00
N ASP A 326 17.70 -1.46 1.41
CA ASP A 326 18.64 -0.45 0.95
C ASP A 326 19.56 -0.94 -0.17
N LYS A 327 20.55 -0.11 -0.54
CA LYS A 327 21.52 -0.38 -1.61
C LYS A 327 22.45 -1.55 -1.30
N ASP A 328 22.61 -1.91 -0.03
CA ASP A 328 23.39 -3.07 0.41
C ASP A 328 22.51 -4.33 0.47
N LEU A 329 21.26 -4.23 0.00
CA LEU A 329 20.23 -5.27 0.07
C LEU A 329 19.94 -5.71 1.51
N SER A 330 20.19 -4.82 2.47
CA SER A 330 19.86 -5.01 3.88
C SER A 330 18.43 -4.56 4.15
N THR A 331 17.73 -5.25 5.05
CA THR A 331 16.39 -4.83 5.51
C THR A 331 16.50 -3.43 6.10
N ALA A 332 15.71 -2.49 5.58
CA ALA A 332 15.73 -1.11 6.04
C ALA A 332 15.34 -1.03 7.52
N PHE A 333 16.02 -0.18 8.29
CA PHE A 333 15.86 -0.13 9.76
C PHE A 333 14.41 0.10 10.22
N PHE A 334 13.63 0.81 9.41
CA PHE A 334 12.22 1.14 9.67
C PHE A 334 11.23 0.06 9.21
N SER A 335 11.64 -0.89 8.37
CA SER A 335 10.69 -1.82 7.74
C SER A 335 10.01 -2.70 8.79
N CYS A 336 8.69 -2.73 8.80
CA CYS A 336 7.91 -3.67 9.63
C CYS A 336 8.20 -5.13 9.26
N GLY A 337 7.88 -6.05 10.16
CA GLY A 337 8.14 -7.48 10.00
C GLY A 337 6.95 -8.36 10.37
N ALA A 338 6.96 -9.59 9.88
CA ALA A 338 5.90 -10.57 10.11
C ALA A 338 5.99 -11.20 11.51
N ILE A 339 5.48 -10.46 12.51
CA ILE A 339 5.52 -10.88 13.93
C ILE A 339 4.15 -11.24 14.51
N ASN A 340 3.05 -11.07 13.75
CA ASN A 340 1.68 -11.33 14.22
C ASN A 340 1.09 -12.69 13.80
N GLY A 341 1.89 -13.61 13.27
CA GLY A 341 1.44 -14.96 12.93
C GLY A 341 0.68 -15.02 11.59
N PRO A 342 -0.36 -15.87 11.45
CA PRO A 342 -1.15 -15.99 10.23
C PRO A 342 -1.87 -14.69 9.87
N GLY A 343 -1.58 -14.15 8.69
CA GLY A 343 -1.89 -12.77 8.35
C GLY A 343 -0.89 -11.80 8.98
N GLY A 344 -0.39 -10.86 8.17
CA GLY A 344 0.74 -10.02 8.54
C GLY A 344 2.07 -10.54 8.02
N GLU A 345 2.06 -11.41 7.01
CA GLU A 345 3.27 -11.87 6.34
C GLU A 345 3.94 -10.73 5.55
N ILE A 346 5.27 -10.81 5.41
CA ILE A 346 5.97 -10.11 4.33
C ILE A 346 5.98 -11.04 3.13
N ASN A 347 5.54 -10.57 1.96
CA ASN A 347 5.52 -11.40 0.77
C ASN A 347 6.80 -11.27 -0.05
N LEU A 348 7.38 -10.07 -0.12
CA LEU A 348 8.62 -9.80 -0.83
C LEU A 348 9.28 -8.51 -0.32
N ALA A 349 10.55 -8.31 -0.67
CA ALA A 349 11.29 -7.09 -0.45
C ALA A 349 11.57 -6.35 -1.75
N ALA A 350 11.58 -5.02 -1.70
CA ALA A 350 11.92 -4.18 -2.85
C ALA A 350 12.69 -2.92 -2.42
N PRO A 351 13.34 -2.22 -3.37
CA PRO A 351 14.06 -0.98 -3.09
C PRO A 351 13.21 0.06 -2.38
N GLY A 352 13.60 0.44 -1.16
CA GLY A 352 12.83 1.36 -0.32
C GLY A 352 13.65 2.48 0.32
N VAL A 353 14.96 2.54 0.11
CA VAL A 353 15.83 3.59 0.69
C VAL A 353 16.53 4.39 -0.40
N GLY A 354 16.35 5.71 -0.40
CA GLY A 354 16.99 6.59 -1.38
C GLY A 354 16.46 6.34 -2.79
N VAL A 355 15.15 6.19 -2.93
CA VAL A 355 14.48 5.95 -4.21
C VAL A 355 14.18 7.29 -4.87
N PHE A 356 14.84 7.55 -6.00
CA PHE A 356 14.63 8.72 -6.84
C PHE A 356 13.37 8.56 -7.70
N SER A 357 12.49 9.56 -7.73
CA SER A 357 11.31 9.60 -8.59
C SER A 357 10.78 11.04 -8.75
N ALA A 358 9.71 11.20 -9.52
CA ALA A 358 8.98 12.45 -9.75
C ALA A 358 8.48 13.10 -8.45
N ALA A 359 8.35 14.42 -8.49
CA ALA A 359 7.84 15.25 -7.40
C ALA A 359 7.04 16.44 -7.97
N PRO A 360 6.06 16.99 -7.24
CA PRO A 360 5.22 18.06 -7.76
C PRO A 360 5.98 19.30 -8.25
N GLY A 361 5.41 19.95 -9.26
CA GLY A 361 5.99 21.12 -9.92
C GLY A 361 7.05 20.75 -10.96
N GLY A 362 6.94 19.56 -11.57
CA GLY A 362 7.90 19.06 -12.55
C GLY A 362 9.29 18.77 -11.97
N LYS A 363 9.36 18.41 -10.69
CA LYS A 363 10.61 18.19 -9.94
C LYS A 363 10.87 16.70 -9.73
N TYR A 364 11.99 16.41 -9.09
CA TYR A 364 12.37 15.06 -8.71
C TYR A 364 12.94 15.05 -7.29
N GLN A 365 12.75 13.96 -6.58
CA GLN A 365 13.28 13.81 -5.23
C GLN A 365 13.57 12.35 -4.88
N SER A 366 14.47 12.15 -3.92
CA SER A 366 14.75 10.84 -3.34
C SER A 366 14.06 10.70 -1.99
N LEU A 367 13.21 9.68 -1.85
CA LEU A 367 12.50 9.37 -0.62
C LEU A 367 12.91 8.00 -0.06
N ARG A 368 12.48 7.70 1.17
CA ARG A 368 12.64 6.39 1.77
C ARG A 368 11.38 5.99 2.55
N GLY A 369 11.11 4.70 2.54
CA GLY A 369 9.94 4.07 3.14
C GLY A 369 9.58 2.78 2.40
N THR A 370 8.84 1.88 3.06
CA THR A 370 8.13 0.78 2.38
C THR A 370 7.17 1.29 1.32
N SER A 371 6.72 2.54 1.46
CA SER A 371 5.99 3.32 0.47
C SER A 371 6.69 3.47 -0.88
N MET A 372 8.04 3.43 -0.92
CA MET A 372 8.80 3.43 -2.18
C MET A 372 9.10 2.02 -2.67
N ALA A 373 9.07 1.01 -1.80
CA ALA A 373 9.20 -0.39 -2.17
C ALA A 373 7.93 -0.93 -2.87
N CYS A 374 6.75 -0.58 -2.34
CA CYS A 374 5.45 -0.93 -2.89
C CYS A 374 5.28 -0.63 -4.41
N PRO A 375 5.56 0.59 -4.91
CA PRO A 375 5.39 0.91 -6.33
C PRO A 375 6.39 0.19 -7.24
N HIS A 376 7.57 -0.23 -6.76
CA HIS A 376 8.44 -1.11 -7.55
C HIS A 376 7.76 -2.44 -7.82
N ALA A 377 7.14 -3.04 -6.79
CA ALA A 377 6.39 -4.29 -6.93
C ALA A 377 5.18 -4.14 -7.85
N ALA A 378 4.47 -3.01 -7.77
CA ALA A 378 3.36 -2.72 -8.68
C ALA A 378 3.81 -2.60 -10.14
N GLY A 379 4.93 -1.92 -10.37
CA GLY A 379 5.55 -1.83 -11.70
C GLY A 379 5.94 -3.21 -12.25
N VAL A 380 6.63 -4.03 -11.46
CA VAL A 380 7.02 -5.39 -11.90
C VAL A 380 5.80 -6.26 -12.16
N LEU A 381 4.76 -6.16 -11.33
CA LEU A 381 3.53 -6.90 -11.56
C LEU A 381 2.82 -6.47 -12.84
N ALA A 382 2.93 -5.20 -13.24
CA ALA A 382 2.47 -4.75 -14.54
C ALA A 382 3.26 -5.37 -15.70
N LEU A 383 4.58 -5.51 -15.57
CA LEU A 383 5.39 -6.24 -16.55
C LEU A 383 4.96 -7.71 -16.66
N ILE A 384 4.73 -8.39 -15.53
CA ILE A 384 4.24 -9.78 -15.50
C ILE A 384 2.85 -9.88 -16.13
N ALA A 385 1.95 -8.93 -15.85
CA ALA A 385 0.61 -8.91 -16.44
C ALA A 385 0.64 -8.66 -17.95
N GLN A 386 1.62 -7.90 -18.48
CA GLN A 386 1.86 -7.78 -19.92
C GLN A 386 2.32 -9.12 -20.51
N ALA A 387 3.22 -9.84 -19.83
CA ALA A 387 3.70 -11.16 -20.28
C ALA A 387 2.61 -12.25 -20.23
N ALA A 388 1.65 -12.12 -19.33
CA ALA A 388 0.60 -13.10 -19.08
C ALA A 388 -0.79 -12.43 -18.99
N PRO A 389 -1.33 -11.90 -20.11
CA PRO A 389 -2.56 -11.11 -20.10
C PRO A 389 -3.77 -11.89 -19.55
N GLU A 390 -3.85 -13.19 -19.84
CA GLU A 390 -4.94 -14.09 -19.42
C GLU A 390 -4.75 -14.70 -18.03
N ALA A 391 -3.66 -14.38 -17.32
CA ALA A 391 -3.44 -14.93 -15.98
C ALA A 391 -4.50 -14.41 -14.99
N THR A 392 -5.01 -15.32 -14.17
CA THR A 392 -5.86 -14.94 -13.02
C THR A 392 -5.07 -14.08 -12.02
N GLY A 393 -5.77 -13.40 -11.11
CA GLY A 393 -5.12 -12.63 -10.05
C GLY A 393 -4.15 -13.49 -9.22
N GLU A 394 -4.56 -14.70 -8.85
CA GLU A 394 -3.70 -15.67 -8.16
C GLU A 394 -2.52 -16.14 -9.03
N GLY A 395 -2.74 -16.30 -10.34
CA GLY A 395 -1.67 -16.62 -11.28
C GLY A 395 -0.61 -15.51 -11.36
N LEU A 396 -1.03 -14.24 -11.35
CA LEU A 396 -0.11 -13.10 -11.30
C LEU A 396 0.65 -13.05 -9.97
N ARG A 397 -0.07 -13.20 -8.85
CA ARG A 397 0.51 -13.26 -7.49
C ARG A 397 1.59 -14.33 -7.41
N SER A 398 1.27 -15.55 -7.85
CA SER A 398 2.21 -16.69 -7.82
C SER A 398 3.46 -16.44 -8.65
N ARG A 399 3.32 -15.86 -9.86
CA ARG A 399 4.45 -15.51 -10.74
C ARG A 399 5.37 -14.45 -10.13
N LEU A 400 4.80 -13.45 -9.45
CA LEU A 400 5.58 -12.43 -8.77
C LEU A 400 6.43 -13.03 -7.65
N LEU A 401 5.82 -13.88 -6.82
CA LEU A 401 6.49 -14.49 -5.67
C LEU A 401 7.53 -15.52 -6.07
N SER A 402 7.26 -16.35 -7.09
CA SER A 402 8.22 -17.36 -7.56
C SER A 402 9.39 -16.78 -8.35
N GLY A 403 9.25 -15.55 -8.86
CA GLY A 403 10.31 -14.82 -9.53
C GLY A 403 11.29 -14.10 -8.59
N ALA A 404 10.97 -13.98 -7.29
CA ALA A 404 11.82 -13.28 -6.34
C ALA A 404 13.18 -13.98 -6.16
N TYR A 405 14.23 -13.18 -5.98
CA TYR A 405 15.58 -13.66 -5.66
C TYR A 405 15.72 -13.82 -4.14
N PRO A 406 15.96 -15.04 -3.61
CA PRO A 406 16.08 -15.26 -2.18
C PRO A 406 17.20 -14.42 -1.56
N LEU A 407 16.89 -13.78 -0.43
CA LEU A 407 17.85 -13.02 0.37
C LEU A 407 18.20 -13.77 1.66
N PRO A 408 19.38 -13.53 2.26
CA PRO A 408 19.82 -14.27 3.46
C PRO A 408 19.07 -13.91 4.74
N GLN A 409 18.33 -12.80 4.77
CA GLN A 409 17.54 -12.38 5.92
C GLN A 409 16.34 -13.32 6.15
N PRO A 410 15.79 -13.38 7.39
CA PRO A 410 14.60 -14.18 7.67
C PRO A 410 13.42 -13.82 6.77
N ALA A 411 12.60 -14.80 6.41
CA ALA A 411 11.37 -14.57 5.64
C ALA A 411 10.40 -13.60 6.35
N ALA A 412 10.47 -13.50 7.68
CA ALA A 412 9.69 -12.51 8.44
C ALA A 412 10.06 -11.05 8.09
N ASP A 413 11.25 -10.82 7.52
CA ASP A 413 11.75 -9.49 7.18
C ASP A 413 11.70 -9.20 5.67
N VAL A 414 11.84 -10.24 4.82
CA VAL A 414 11.98 -10.06 3.36
C VAL A 414 11.09 -10.98 2.52
N GLY A 415 10.26 -11.82 3.14
CA GLY A 415 9.34 -12.72 2.44
C GLY A 415 10.07 -13.71 1.52
N ALA A 416 9.62 -13.78 0.26
CA ALA A 416 10.25 -14.60 -0.78
C ALA A 416 11.64 -14.07 -1.22
N GLY A 417 12.03 -12.87 -0.79
CA GLY A 417 13.30 -12.22 -1.13
C GLY A 417 13.11 -10.97 -1.99
N LEU A 418 14.18 -10.58 -2.68
CA LEU A 418 14.22 -9.39 -3.52
C LEU A 418 13.37 -9.57 -4.77
N LEU A 419 12.44 -8.65 -5.00
CA LEU A 419 11.66 -8.54 -6.24
C LEU A 419 12.55 -8.59 -7.48
N GLN A 420 12.13 -9.32 -8.53
CA GLN A 420 12.81 -9.34 -9.83
C GLN A 420 11.82 -9.14 -10.97
N ALA A 421 12.18 -8.30 -11.93
CA ALA A 421 11.44 -8.09 -13.17
C ALA A 421 11.63 -9.28 -14.13
N PRO A 422 10.59 -9.63 -14.91
CA PRO A 422 10.64 -10.70 -15.91
C PRO A 422 11.46 -10.37 -17.16
#